data_AF-A0AAJ3PZF1-F1
#
_entry.id   AF-A0AAJ3PZF1-F1
#
_cell.length_a   1.000
_cell.length_b   1.000
_cell.length_c   1.000
_cell.angle_alpha   90.00
_cell.angle_beta   90.00
_cell.angle_gamma   90.00
#
_symmetry.space_group_name_H-M   'P 1'
#
loop_
_entity.id
_entity.type
_entity.pdbx_description
1 polymer ?
#
loop_
_entity_poly.entity_id
_entity_poly.type
_entity_poly.pdbx_seq_one_letter_code
_entity_poly.pdbx_strand_id
1 'polypeptide(L)'
;MSTRKQILAEIAPTGAIKAPVNMSNAALVRWDDEAGALVGPVAQVAHKIAEQLDCGLSLIQYGSAAGILADADGDEWDIAFIASDPSRADRFSFSPPIHLRQSDLSRA
;
A
#
# COMPACT_ATOMS: atom_id res chain seq x y z
N MET A 1 8.84 -20.85 -8.23
CA MET A 1 8.06 -19.64 -8.60
C MET A 1 6.64 -19.83 -8.11
N SER A 2 6.11 -18.87 -7.34
CA SER A 2 4.73 -18.92 -6.86
C SER A 2 3.76 -18.72 -8.03
N THR A 3 2.67 -19.48 -8.03
CA THR A 3 1.57 -19.31 -8.99
C THR A 3 0.75 -18.06 -8.66
N ARG A 4 0.08 -17.47 -9.65
CA ARG A 4 -0.85 -16.34 -9.44
C ARG A 4 -1.88 -16.60 -8.34
N LYS A 5 -2.40 -17.84 -8.26
CA LYS A 5 -3.36 -18.26 -7.24
C LYS A 5 -2.77 -18.18 -5.82
N GLN A 6 -1.50 -18.57 -5.66
CA GLN A 6 -0.81 -18.46 -4.37
C GLN A 6 -0.61 -17.00 -3.97
N ILE A 7 -0.23 -16.15 -4.92
CA ILE A 7 -0.08 -14.70 -4.68
C ILE A 7 -1.42 -14.09 -4.22
N LEU A 8 -2.50 -14.35 -4.95
CA LEU A 8 -3.83 -13.84 -4.60
C LEU A 8 -4.30 -14.31 -3.22
N ALA A 9 -4.01 -15.56 -2.84
CA ALA A 9 -4.35 -16.08 -1.52
C ALA A 9 -3.58 -15.39 -0.38
N GLU A 10 -2.41 -14.82 -0.68
CA GLU A 10 -1.55 -14.14 0.30
C GLU A 10 -1.88 -12.64 0.40
N ILE A 11 -2.02 -11.94 -0.74
CA ILE A 11 -2.12 -10.48 -0.74
C ILE A 11 -3.52 -9.92 -1.05
N ALA A 12 -4.48 -10.80 -1.37
CA ALA A 12 -5.89 -10.43 -1.58
C ALA A 12 -6.83 -11.56 -1.11
N PRO A 13 -6.68 -12.09 0.13
CA PRO A 13 -7.40 -13.27 0.59
C PRO A 13 -8.93 -13.10 0.59
N THR A 14 -9.41 -11.85 0.66
CA THR A 14 -10.84 -11.49 0.65
C THR A 14 -11.37 -11.15 -0.75
N GLY A 15 -10.54 -11.30 -1.80
CA GLY A 15 -10.86 -10.88 -3.16
C GLY A 15 -10.51 -9.42 -3.49
N ALA A 16 -10.02 -8.67 -2.49
CA ALA A 16 -9.47 -7.33 -2.66
C ALA A 16 -8.19 -7.18 -1.82
N ILE A 17 -7.26 -6.37 -2.33
CA ILE A 17 -6.07 -5.92 -1.61
C ILE A 17 -6.51 -4.81 -0.65
N LYS A 18 -6.24 -4.97 0.64
CA LYS A 18 -6.29 -3.90 1.63
C LYS A 18 -4.92 -3.27 1.75
N ALA A 19 -4.79 -2.02 1.35
CA ALA A 19 -3.53 -1.27 1.44
C ALA A 19 -3.70 -0.05 2.36
N PRO A 20 -3.00 0.01 3.51
CA PRO A 20 -3.09 1.13 4.39
C PRO A 20 -2.29 2.31 3.82
N VAL A 21 -2.81 3.51 3.97
CA VAL A 21 -2.21 4.75 3.47
C VAL A 21 -1.95 5.71 4.62
N ASN A 22 -0.73 6.26 4.66
CA ASN A 22 -0.35 7.21 5.69
C ASN A 22 -0.79 8.64 5.33
N MET A 23 -1.90 9.09 5.89
CA MET A 23 -2.49 10.40 5.63
C MET A 23 -1.65 11.57 6.18
N SER A 24 -0.70 11.32 7.09
CA SER A 24 0.27 12.35 7.53
C SER A 24 1.35 12.66 6.48
N ASN A 25 1.41 11.91 5.38
CA ASN A 25 2.37 12.13 4.30
C ASN A 25 1.64 12.40 2.97
N ALA A 26 1.20 13.64 2.80
CA ALA A 26 0.48 14.12 1.61
C ALA A 26 1.24 13.90 0.29
N ALA A 27 2.57 13.80 0.35
CA ALA A 27 3.40 13.54 -0.81
C ALA A 27 3.27 12.10 -1.33
N LEU A 28 2.84 11.16 -0.47
CA LEU A 28 2.56 9.77 -0.85
C LEU A 28 1.10 9.58 -1.27
N VAL A 29 0.20 10.23 -0.53
CA VAL A 29 -1.24 10.03 -0.66
C VAL A 29 -2.01 11.20 -0.06
N ARG A 30 -3.08 11.64 -0.72
CA ARG A 30 -4.03 12.62 -0.20
C ARG A 30 -5.42 12.34 -0.73
N TRP A 31 -6.43 12.96 -0.12
CA TRP A 31 -7.75 13.06 -0.71
C TRP A 31 -7.77 14.14 -1.80
N ASP A 32 -8.48 13.88 -2.90
CA ASP A 32 -8.72 14.83 -3.98
C ASP A 32 -10.23 14.96 -4.19
N ASP A 33 -10.75 16.18 -3.96
CA ASP A 33 -12.18 16.44 -3.99
C ASP A 33 -12.77 16.38 -5.41
N GLU A 34 -11.98 16.74 -6.44
CA GLU A 34 -12.43 16.68 -7.83
C GLU A 34 -12.54 15.22 -8.31
N ALA A 35 -11.56 14.39 -7.94
CA ALA A 35 -11.59 12.97 -8.22
C ALA A 35 -12.55 12.20 -7.28
N GLY A 36 -12.89 12.76 -6.12
CA GLY A 36 -13.65 12.09 -5.07
C GLY A 36 -12.95 10.85 -4.53
N ALA A 37 -11.61 10.84 -4.52
CA ALA A 37 -10.80 9.65 -4.26
C ALA A 37 -9.45 9.98 -3.62
N LEU A 38 -8.79 8.94 -3.09
CA LEU A 38 -7.39 9.04 -2.68
C LEU A 38 -6.48 8.98 -3.91
N VAL A 39 -5.61 9.97 -4.04
CA VAL A 39 -4.65 10.10 -5.13
C VAL A 39 -3.22 10.21 -4.59
N GLY A 40 -2.24 10.07 -5.47
CA GLY A 40 -0.81 10.18 -5.14
C GLY A 40 -0.02 8.94 -5.55
N PRO A 41 1.32 8.98 -5.44
CA PRO A 41 2.17 7.89 -5.92
C PRO A 41 1.85 6.53 -5.30
N VAL A 42 1.54 6.48 -4.00
CA VAL A 42 1.20 5.22 -3.33
C VAL A 42 -0.14 4.67 -3.81
N ALA A 43 -1.16 5.53 -3.95
CA ALA A 43 -2.46 5.13 -4.48
C ALA A 43 -2.31 4.58 -5.92
N GLN A 44 -1.52 5.24 -6.76
CA GLN A 44 -1.25 4.80 -8.14
C GLN A 44 -0.57 3.43 -8.20
N VAL A 45 0.42 3.17 -7.33
CA VAL A 45 1.08 1.87 -7.29
C VAL A 45 0.12 0.79 -6.80
N ALA A 46 -0.67 1.06 -5.75
CA ALA A 46 -1.66 0.12 -5.24
C ALA A 46 -2.71 -0.27 -6.31
N HIS A 47 -3.22 0.72 -7.06
CA HIS A 47 -4.11 0.48 -8.20
C HIS A 47 -3.49 -0.42 -9.26
N LYS A 48 -2.23 -0.14 -9.66
CA LYS A 48 -1.53 -0.96 -10.65
C LYS A 48 -1.32 -2.40 -10.20
N ILE A 49 -1.05 -2.62 -8.90
CA ILE A 49 -0.91 -3.98 -8.35
C ILE A 49 -2.25 -4.72 -8.44
N ALA A 50 -3.35 -4.09 -8.02
CA ALA A 50 -4.67 -4.68 -8.08
C ALA A 50 -5.10 -5.00 -9.53
N GLU A 51 -4.85 -4.08 -10.47
CA GLU A 51 -5.09 -4.28 -11.91
C GLU A 51 -4.29 -5.47 -12.48
N GLN A 52 -3.01 -5.58 -12.15
CA GLN A 52 -2.16 -6.70 -12.61
C GLN A 52 -2.62 -8.05 -12.06
N LEU A 53 -3.24 -8.04 -10.88
CA LEU A 53 -3.73 -9.24 -10.21
C LEU A 53 -5.19 -9.55 -10.51
N ASP A 54 -5.91 -8.63 -11.15
CA ASP A 54 -7.36 -8.71 -11.46
C ASP A 54 -8.19 -8.92 -10.17
N CYS A 55 -7.93 -8.08 -9.16
CA CYS A 55 -8.65 -8.11 -7.90
C CYS A 55 -9.06 -6.70 -7.45
N GLY A 56 -9.90 -6.61 -6.42
CA GLY A 56 -10.31 -5.32 -5.86
C GLY A 56 -9.18 -4.62 -5.11
N LEU A 57 -9.37 -3.33 -4.82
CA LEU A 57 -8.49 -2.54 -3.96
C LEU A 57 -9.30 -1.75 -2.94
N SER A 58 -8.85 -1.78 -1.69
CA SER A 58 -9.33 -0.93 -0.61
C SER A 58 -8.15 -0.15 -0.02
N LEU A 59 -8.20 1.18 -0.11
CA LEU A 59 -7.22 2.05 0.54
C LEU A 59 -7.72 2.43 1.93
N ILE A 60 -7.02 1.99 2.98
CA ILE A 60 -7.41 2.19 4.37
C ILE A 60 -6.66 3.38 4.95
N GLN A 61 -7.37 4.41 5.40
CA GLN A 61 -6.75 5.64 5.88
C GLN A 61 -6.21 5.48 7.30
N TYR A 62 -4.90 5.69 7.45
CA TYR A 62 -4.22 5.76 8.75
C TYR A 62 -3.69 7.16 8.99
N GLY A 63 -3.81 7.65 10.22
CA GLY A 63 -3.27 8.97 10.58
C GLY A 63 -1.74 9.03 10.61
N SER A 64 -1.06 7.89 10.79
CA SER A 64 0.40 7.84 10.85
C SER A 64 0.95 6.46 10.42
N ALA A 65 2.23 6.43 10.04
CA ALA A 65 2.94 5.17 9.81
C ALA A 65 3.03 4.29 11.07
N ALA A 66 3.06 4.90 12.27
CA ALA A 66 3.06 4.15 13.53
C ALA A 66 1.76 3.35 13.71
N GLY A 67 0.61 3.90 13.32
CA GLY A 67 -0.66 3.17 13.34
C GLY A 67 -0.67 1.98 12.39
N ILE A 68 -0.14 2.16 11.18
CA ILE A 68 0.00 1.05 10.20
C ILE A 68 0.85 -0.09 10.79
N LEU A 69 1.97 0.26 11.43
CA LEU A 69 2.87 -0.71 12.05
C LEU A 69 2.30 -1.37 13.31
N ALA A 70 1.39 -0.70 14.02
CA ALA A 70 0.75 -1.24 15.20
C ALA A 70 -0.23 -2.37 14.84
N ASP A 71 -0.92 -2.24 13.70
CA ASP A 71 -1.91 -3.23 13.21
C ASP A 71 -1.29 -4.33 12.34
N ALA A 72 0.04 -4.33 12.18
CA ALA A 72 0.76 -5.21 11.28
C ALA A 72 0.65 -6.71 11.58
N ASP A 73 0.43 -7.08 12.84
CA ASP A 73 0.29 -8.48 13.25
C ASP A 73 -1.18 -8.94 13.24
N GLY A 74 -2.10 -8.08 12.82
CA GLY A 74 -3.52 -8.38 12.63
C GLY A 74 -3.90 -8.58 11.17
N ASP A 75 -5.21 -8.70 10.92
CA ASP A 75 -5.79 -8.88 9.57
C ASP A 75 -6.32 -7.56 9.00
N GLU A 76 -5.84 -6.40 9.46
CA GLU A 76 -6.38 -5.10 9.02
C GLU A 76 -5.99 -4.76 7.57
N TRP A 77 -4.82 -5.21 7.12
CA TRP A 77 -4.34 -4.93 5.77
C TRP A 77 -3.42 -6.04 5.22
N ASP A 78 -3.26 -6.09 3.90
CA ASP A 78 -2.54 -7.17 3.22
C ASP A 78 -1.16 -6.73 2.67
N ILE A 79 -1.04 -5.50 2.18
CA ILE A 79 0.24 -4.92 1.72
C ILE A 79 0.40 -3.49 2.25
N ALA A 80 1.62 -3.07 2.64
CA ALA A 80 1.88 -1.71 3.13
C ALA A 80 3.05 -1.03 2.41
N PHE A 81 2.93 0.30 2.25
CA PHE A 81 3.96 1.16 1.67
C PHE A 81 4.73 1.87 2.77
N ILE A 82 5.71 1.17 3.35
CA ILE A 82 6.53 1.66 4.46
C ILE A 82 8.01 1.67 4.09
N ALA A 83 8.79 2.50 4.78
CA ALA A 83 10.25 2.43 4.67
C ALA A 83 10.74 1.06 5.14
N SER A 84 11.59 0.44 4.32
CA SER A 84 12.27 -0.80 4.66
C SER A 84 13.13 -0.61 5.90
N ASP A 85 12.98 -1.50 6.88
CA ASP A 85 13.76 -1.51 8.10
C ASP A 85 14.21 -2.94 8.38
N PRO A 86 15.52 -3.23 8.33
CA PRO A 86 16.04 -4.57 8.56
C PRO A 86 15.65 -5.16 9.91
N SER A 87 15.39 -4.32 10.93
CA SER A 87 14.94 -4.78 12.25
C SER A 87 13.52 -5.35 12.26
N ARG A 88 12.77 -5.20 11.16
CA ARG A 88 11.41 -5.71 10.99
C ARG A 88 11.31 -6.80 9.93
N ALA A 89 12.44 -7.35 9.47
CA ALA A 89 12.48 -8.39 8.43
C ALA A 89 11.95 -9.76 8.91
N ASP A 90 11.82 -9.94 10.22
CA ASP A 90 11.15 -11.07 10.87
C ASP A 90 9.62 -10.97 10.81
N ARG A 91 9.09 -9.75 10.65
CA ARG A 91 7.65 -9.45 10.61
C ARG A 91 7.12 -9.19 9.21
N PHE A 92 7.96 -8.68 8.30
CA PHE A 92 7.55 -8.32 6.95
C PHE A 92 8.46 -8.92 5.87
N SER A 93 7.83 -9.36 4.78
CA SER A 93 8.50 -9.62 3.52
C SER A 93 8.55 -8.34 2.68
N PHE A 94 9.73 -7.74 2.55
CA PHE A 94 9.91 -6.52 1.76
C PHE A 94 10.16 -6.82 0.27
N SER A 95 9.50 -6.07 -0.61
CA SER A 95 9.90 -6.00 -2.02
C SER A 95 11.22 -5.24 -2.18
N PRO A 96 11.85 -5.27 -3.38
CA PRO A 96 12.83 -4.26 -3.73
C PRO A 96 12.27 -2.84 -3.50
N PRO A 97 13.11 -1.87 -3.10
CA PRO A 97 12.66 -0.53 -2.77
C PRO A 97 12.07 0.16 -4.00
N ILE A 98 10.88 0.74 -3.84
CA ILE A 98 10.30 1.64 -4.81
C ILE A 98 10.88 3.03 -4.53
N HIS A 99 11.54 3.61 -5.53
CA HIS A 99 12.10 4.96 -5.42
C HIS A 99 11.09 5.97 -5.98
N LEU A 100 10.60 6.85 -5.12
CA LEU A 100 9.78 7.98 -5.52
C LEU A 100 10.68 9.13 -5.92
N ARG A 101 10.52 9.64 -7.15
CA ARG A 101 11.28 10.84 -7.56
C ARG A 101 10.61 12.06 -6.96
N GLN A 102 11.41 13.08 -6.65
CA GLN A 102 10.90 14.33 -6.11
C GLN A 102 9.88 15.01 -7.05
N SER A 103 9.98 14.78 -8.35
CA SER A 103 9.00 15.20 -9.36
C SER A 103 7.63 14.51 -9.25
N ASP A 104 7.59 13.31 -8.68
CA ASP A 104 6.36 12.55 -8.45
C ASP A 104 5.62 13.09 -7.22
N LEU A 105 6.34 13.75 -6.31
CA LEU A 105 5.81 14.38 -5.10
C LEU A 105 5.24 15.78 -5.36
N SER A 106 5.62 16.44 -6.47
CA SER A 106 5.20 17.81 -6.81
C SER A 106 4.04 17.88 -7.81
N ARG A 107 3.61 16.74 -8.37
CA ARG A 107 2.36 16.61 -9.14
C ARG A 107 1.24 15.96 -8.32
N ALA A 108 1.49 15.74 -7.04
CA ALA A 108 0.46 15.45 -6.06
C ALA A 108 -0.26 16.77 -5.76
#